data_AF-A0A946EPY3-F1
#
_entry.id   AF-A0A946EPY3-F1
#
_cell.length_a   1.000
_cell.length_b   1.000
_cell.length_c   1.000
_cell.angle_alpha   90.00
_cell.angle_beta   90.00
_cell.angle_gamma   90.00
#
_symmetry.space_group_name_H-M   'P 1'
#
loop_
_entity.id
_entity.type
_entity.pdbx_description
1 polymer ?
#
loop_
_entity_poly.entity_id
_entity_poly.type
_entity_poly.pdbx_seq_one_letter_code
_entity_poly.pdbx_strand_id
1 'polypeptide(L)'
;DPAFLRGDANSDGGVDIADAIFMLYSLMLGGAPSGCIDSTDANDDGTHDISDIIFVLNYQFQNGAEPPAPGPSQCGIDMTPDDGLGCDVYGGCP
;
A
#
# COMPACT_ATOMS: atom_id res chain seq x y z
N ASP A 1 -7.72 12.40 -2.17
CA ASP A 1 -6.78 11.65 -1.33
C ASP A 1 -5.70 12.54 -0.73
N PRO A 2 -5.29 12.32 0.53
CA PRO A 2 -4.04 12.86 1.08
C PRO A 2 -2.85 12.23 0.36
N ALA A 3 -1.66 12.79 0.54
CA ALA A 3 -0.45 12.14 0.08
C ALA A 3 -0.16 10.87 0.90
N PHE A 4 0.35 9.82 0.26
CA PHE A 4 0.68 8.54 0.90
C PHE A 4 1.95 7.92 0.30
N LEU A 5 2.48 6.87 0.94
CA LEU A 5 3.50 5.99 0.39
C LEU A 5 2.83 4.72 -0.15
N ARG A 6 3.07 4.40 -1.42
CA ARG A 6 2.50 3.17 -2.00
C ARG A 6 3.21 1.96 -1.40
N GLY A 7 2.43 1.03 -0.85
CA GLY A 7 2.93 -0.14 -0.13
C GLY A 7 2.97 0.01 1.39
N ASP A 8 2.78 1.22 1.95
CA ASP A 8 2.66 1.43 3.41
C ASP A 8 1.21 1.20 3.85
N ALA A 9 0.83 -0.06 3.89
CA ALA A 9 -0.54 -0.48 4.16
C ALA A 9 -0.97 -0.21 5.60
N ASN A 10 -0.03 -0.17 6.53
CA ASN A 10 -0.32 0.07 7.95
C ASN A 10 -0.26 1.57 8.33
N SER A 11 0.15 2.44 7.40
CA SER A 11 0.28 3.89 7.53
C SER A 11 1.30 4.35 8.58
N ASP A 12 2.41 3.61 8.76
CA ASP A 12 3.46 3.92 9.75
C ASP A 12 4.63 4.76 9.19
N GLY A 13 4.60 5.07 7.89
CA GLY A 13 5.60 5.88 7.20
C GLY A 13 6.76 5.07 6.62
N GLY A 14 6.66 3.73 6.61
CA GLY A 14 7.61 2.83 5.97
C GLY A 14 6.91 1.82 5.07
N VAL A 15 7.67 1.22 4.14
CA VAL A 15 7.22 0.05 3.38
C VAL A 15 8.09 -1.13 3.80
N ASP A 16 7.54 -2.01 4.63
CA ASP A 16 8.23 -3.19 5.12
C ASP A 16 7.35 -4.45 5.28
N ILE A 17 7.84 -5.45 6.02
CA ILE A 17 7.12 -6.72 6.19
C ILE A 17 5.84 -6.54 7.02
N ALA A 18 5.76 -5.52 7.87
CA ALA A 18 4.59 -5.20 8.66
C ALA A 18 3.39 -4.87 7.75
N ASP A 19 3.61 -4.27 6.58
CA ASP A 19 2.57 -3.96 5.60
C ASP A 19 1.97 -5.22 4.98
N ALA A 20 2.83 -6.16 4.57
CA ALA A 20 2.39 -7.46 4.09
C ALA A 20 1.58 -8.23 5.14
N ILE A 21 2.00 -8.16 6.41
CA ILE A 21 1.27 -8.79 7.53
C ILE A 21 -0.06 -8.09 7.79
N PHE A 22 -0.09 -6.76 7.73
CA PHE A 22 -1.30 -5.95 7.89
C PHE A 22 -2.34 -6.30 6.82
N MET A 23 -1.94 -6.30 5.54
CA MET A 23 -2.82 -6.68 4.42
C MET A 23 -3.32 -8.12 4.54
N LEU A 24 -2.48 -9.06 4.96
CA LEU A 24 -2.92 -10.43 5.22
C LEU A 24 -4.01 -10.48 6.30
N TYR A 25 -3.84 -9.70 7.37
CA TYR A 25 -4.80 -9.65 8.46
C TYR A 25 -6.13 -9.01 8.02
N SER A 26 -6.10 -7.90 7.30
CA SER A 26 -7.31 -7.21 6.81
C SER A 26 -8.07 -8.03 5.76
N LEU A 27 -7.38 -8.58 4.76
CA LEU A 27 -8.00 -9.32 3.65
C LEU A 27 -8.50 -10.71 4.04
N MET A 28 -7.75 -11.45 4.87
CA MET A 28 -7.99 -12.88 5.08
C MET A 28 -8.53 -13.22 6.47
N LEU A 29 -8.29 -12.36 7.46
CA LEU A 29 -8.56 -12.67 8.88
C LEU A 29 -9.58 -11.72 9.51
N GLY A 30 -10.22 -10.86 8.71
CA GLY A 30 -11.24 -9.92 9.17
C GLY A 30 -10.66 -8.79 10.04
N GLY A 31 -9.39 -8.46 9.82
CA GLY A 31 -8.75 -7.30 10.42
C GLY A 31 -9.40 -5.98 9.99
N ALA A 32 -9.07 -4.91 10.72
CA ALA A 32 -9.50 -3.58 10.31
C ALA A 32 -8.87 -3.22 8.95
N PRO A 33 -9.66 -2.65 8.01
CA PRO A 33 -9.11 -2.19 6.74
C PRO A 33 -8.20 -0.97 6.95
N SER A 34 -7.31 -0.73 5.97
CA SER A 34 -6.57 0.54 5.92
C SER A 34 -7.54 1.71 5.75
N GLY A 35 -7.20 2.87 6.31
CA GLY A 35 -7.86 4.13 5.99
C GLY A 35 -7.49 4.65 4.60
N CYS A 36 -6.47 4.05 3.97
CA CYS A 36 -5.94 4.41 2.67
C CYS A 36 -5.82 3.17 1.80
N ILE A 37 -6.83 2.86 0.98
CA ILE A 37 -6.80 1.65 0.14
C ILE A 37 -5.75 1.80 -0.98
N ASP A 38 -5.50 3.02 -1.47
CA ASP A 38 -4.42 3.29 -2.45
C ASP A 38 -3.02 2.92 -1.91
N SER A 39 -2.78 3.06 -0.60
CA SER A 39 -1.52 2.62 0.01
C SER A 39 -1.37 1.10 0.04
N THR A 40 -2.49 0.36 -0.06
CA THR A 40 -2.54 -1.10 -0.02
C THR A 40 -2.52 -1.76 -1.39
N ASP A 41 -2.86 -1.03 -2.47
CA ASP A 41 -2.61 -1.44 -3.85
C ASP A 41 -1.14 -1.17 -4.19
N ALA A 42 -0.29 -2.09 -3.75
CA ALA A 42 1.16 -1.96 -3.78
C ALA A 42 1.72 -2.16 -5.19
N ASN A 43 1.00 -2.92 -6.03
CA ASN A 43 1.41 -3.21 -7.40
C ASN A 43 0.80 -2.24 -8.44
N ASP A 44 -0.16 -1.39 -8.01
CA ASP A 44 -0.85 -0.38 -8.81
C ASP A 44 -1.67 -0.98 -9.96
N ASP A 45 -2.36 -2.10 -9.70
CA ASP A 45 -3.21 -2.80 -10.67
C ASP A 45 -4.72 -2.50 -10.54
N GLY A 46 -5.09 -1.65 -9.59
CA GLY A 46 -6.47 -1.25 -9.30
C GLY A 46 -7.24 -2.29 -8.49
N THR A 47 -6.58 -3.33 -7.98
CA THR A 47 -7.19 -4.40 -7.19
C THR A 47 -6.46 -4.62 -5.88
N HIS A 48 -7.08 -4.26 -4.77
CA HIS A 48 -6.57 -4.61 -3.45
C HIS A 48 -6.77 -6.12 -3.14
N ASP A 49 -5.72 -6.93 -3.32
CA ASP A 49 -5.77 -8.38 -3.10
C ASP A 49 -4.43 -9.02 -2.62
N ILE A 50 -4.32 -10.34 -2.72
CA ILE A 50 -3.14 -11.09 -2.26
C ILE A 50 -1.89 -10.76 -3.09
N SER A 51 -2.06 -10.31 -4.33
CA SER A 51 -0.94 -9.94 -5.20
C SER A 51 -0.16 -8.75 -4.64
N ASP A 52 -0.80 -7.82 -3.93
CA ASP A 52 -0.15 -6.71 -3.22
C ASP A 52 0.77 -7.18 -2.10
N ILE A 53 0.30 -8.16 -1.32
CA ILE A 53 1.08 -8.80 -0.27
C ILE A 53 2.35 -9.41 -0.87
N ILE A 54 2.20 -10.14 -1.97
CA ILE A 54 3.32 -10.77 -2.67
C ILE A 54 4.26 -9.70 -3.24
N PHE A 55 3.72 -8.60 -3.76
CA PHE A 55 4.50 -7.50 -4.31
C PHE A 55 5.41 -6.86 -3.25
N VAL A 56 4.86 -6.51 -2.08
CA VAL A 56 5.65 -5.97 -0.95
C VAL A 56 6.73 -6.96 -0.49
N LEU A 57 6.41 -8.25 -0.36
CA LEU A 57 7.39 -9.26 0.03
C LEU A 57 8.51 -9.44 -1.02
N ASN A 58 8.18 -9.32 -2.31
CA ASN A 58 9.19 -9.36 -3.38
C ASN A 58 10.11 -8.15 -3.34
N TYR A 59 9.54 -6.94 -3.15
CA TYR A 59 10.31 -5.72 -2.96
C TYR A 59 11.29 -5.86 -1.78
N GLN A 60 10.79 -6.30 -0.62
CA GLN A 60 11.59 -6.38 0.61
C GLN A 60 12.66 -7.48 0.62
N PHE A 61 12.40 -8.64 0.01
CA PHE A 61 13.24 -9.82 0.21
C PHE A 61 13.85 -10.42 -1.06
N GLN A 62 13.41 -10.00 -2.25
CA GLN A 62 13.85 -10.60 -3.52
C GLN A 62 14.43 -9.59 -4.51
N ASN A 63 14.74 -8.37 -4.07
CA ASN A 63 15.11 -7.26 -4.96
C ASN A 63 14.08 -7.09 -6.10
N GLY A 64 12.80 -7.22 -5.74
CA GLY A 64 11.69 -6.95 -6.65
C GLY A 64 11.62 -5.49 -7.05
N ALA A 65 10.67 -5.17 -7.95
CA ALA A 65 10.39 -3.78 -8.29
C ALA A 65 9.93 -2.99 -7.06
N GLU A 66 10.30 -1.71 -7.00
CA GLU A 66 9.72 -0.78 -6.03
C GLU A 66 8.24 -0.53 -6.37
N PRO A 67 7.38 -0.27 -5.36
CA PRO A 67 6.02 0.19 -5.61
C PRO A 67 5.98 1.35 -6.61
N PRO A 68 5.04 1.33 -7.58
CA PRO A 68 4.84 2.42 -8.52
C PRO A 68 4.55 3.76 -7.82
N ALA A 69 4.62 4.86 -8.57
CA ALA A 69 4.35 6.19 -8.02
C ALA A 69 3.02 6.23 -7.22
N PRO A 70 2.97 6.85 -6.03
CA PRO A 70 3.99 7.73 -5.41
C PRO A 70 5.23 7.02 -4.88
N GLY A 71 5.21 5.70 -4.79
CA GLY A 71 6.35 4.87 -4.42
C GLY A 71 6.58 4.78 -2.91
N PRO A 72 7.63 4.04 -2.50
CA PRO A 72 7.81 3.65 -1.11
C PRO A 72 8.57 4.70 -0.25
N SER A 73 9.12 5.75 -0.86
CA SER A 73 10.08 6.66 -0.19
C SER A 73 9.67 8.12 -0.17
N GLN A 74 8.72 8.53 -1.02
CA GLN A 74 8.26 9.90 -1.09
C GLN A 74 6.74 9.91 -1.14
N CYS A 75 6.14 10.60 -0.16
CA CYS A 75 4.70 10.81 -0.17
C CYS A 75 4.27 11.54 -1.43
N GLY A 76 3.21 11.06 -2.05
CA GLY A 76 2.61 11.68 -3.22
C GLY A 76 1.15 11.30 -3.37
N ILE A 77 0.53 11.87 -4.39
CA ILE A 77 -0.84 11.54 -4.77
C ILE A 77 -0.85 10.34 -5.71
N ASP A 78 -1.95 9.61 -5.71
CA ASP A 78 -2.18 8.57 -6.70
C ASP A 78 -2.28 9.16 -8.12
N MET A 79 -1.63 8.48 -9.07
CA MET A 79 -1.60 8.86 -10.50
C MET A 79 -2.58 8.02 -11.33
N THR A 80 -3.31 7.09 -10.72
CA THR A 80 -4.36 6.25 -11.33
C THR A 80 -5.75 6.46 -10.72
N PRO A 81 -6.21 7.72 -10.48
CA PRO A 81 -7.38 8.01 -9.63
C PRO A 81 -8.75 7.52 -10.15
N ASP A 82 -8.78 6.87 -11.31
CA ASP A 82 -9.99 6.33 -11.95
C ASP A 82 -10.13 4.80 -11.78
N ASP A 83 -9.30 4.16 -10.94
CA ASP A 83 -9.37 2.72 -10.62
C ASP A 83 -10.46 2.35 -9.58
N GLY A 84 -11.02 3.37 -8.90
CA GLY A 84 -12.08 3.19 -7.91
C GLY A 84 -11.58 2.83 -6.52
N LEU A 85 -10.26 2.87 -6.29
CA LEU A 85 -9.65 2.89 -4.99
C LEU A 85 -9.60 4.33 -4.47
N GLY A 86 -9.30 4.49 -3.19
CA GLY A 86 -9.22 5.81 -2.59
C GLY A 86 -8.52 5.78 -1.25
N CYS A 87 -8.24 6.98 -0.76
CA CYS A 87 -7.50 7.17 0.46
C CYS A 87 -8.14 8.27 1.30
N ASP A 88 -8.90 7.86 2.31
CA ASP A 88 -9.62 8.79 3.19
C ASP A 88 -8.69 9.30 4.30
N VAL A 89 -7.87 8.40 4.87
CA VAL A 89 -7.02 8.68 6.03
C VAL A 89 -5.67 8.01 5.84
N TYR A 90 -4.60 8.81 5.86
CA TYR A 90 -3.23 8.32 5.87
C TYR A 90 -2.37 9.17 6.81
N GLY A 91 -1.63 8.51 7.71
CA GLY A 91 -0.87 9.14 8.80
C GLY A 91 0.66 9.06 8.67
N GLY A 92 1.17 8.39 7.63
CA GLY A 92 2.60 8.14 7.44
C GLY A 92 3.40 9.31 6.84
N CYS A 93 2.73 10.40 6.46
CA CYS A 93 3.36 11.59 5.88
C CYS A 93 3.48 12.75 6.89
N PRO A 94 4.57 13.55 6.86
CA PRO A 94 4.74 14.77 7.67
C PRO A 94 3.76 15.91 7.36
#